data_AF-A0A3D0XCZ9-F1
#
_entry.id   AF-A0A3D0XCZ9-F1
#
_cell.length_a   1.000
_cell.length_b   1.000
_cell.length_c   1.000
_cell.angle_alpha   90.00
_cell.angle_beta   90.00
_cell.angle_gamma   90.00
#
_symmetry.space_group_name_H-M   'P 1'
#
loop_
_entity.id
_entity.type
_entity.pdbx_description
1 polymer ?
#
loop_
_entity_poly.entity_id
_entity_poly.type
_entity_poly.pdbx_seq_one_letter_code
_entity_poly.pdbx_strand_id
1 'polypeptide(L)'
;MPTLPFDDIDLLIVDRMGKNLSGSGMDPNIIGRGVHGYSTHFAEQPQHPRIKRIMVRELSPESHGNAIGIGMADFTTSRLVRSMDHATTFVNAVTAMTLNGAKVPIHFEKDVDVIRWALSSLTQNVSKEARILRIRDTLNLDVMEGSVPLLQEAKTHAGLKLLEEPFPMRFDADGNCLPLRLPMHSSGPGGET
;
A
#
# COMPACT_ATOMS: atom_id res chain seq x y z
N MET A 1 12.71 -13.00 -5.47
CA MET A 1 11.85 -11.81 -5.70
C MET A 1 11.74 -11.07 -4.38
N PRO A 2 11.72 -9.73 -4.37
CA PRO A 2 11.42 -8.98 -3.17
C PRO A 2 10.03 -9.38 -2.65
N THR A 3 9.86 -9.36 -1.33
CA THR A 3 8.60 -9.62 -0.62
C THR A 3 8.52 -8.67 0.56
N LEU A 4 7.31 -8.42 1.06
CA LEU A 4 7.16 -7.72 2.34
C LEU A 4 7.78 -8.57 3.46
N PRO A 5 8.40 -7.95 4.48
CA PRO A 5 9.14 -8.65 5.53
C PRO A 5 8.25 -9.23 6.63
N PHE A 6 6.92 -9.15 6.46
CA PHE A 6 5.93 -9.59 7.45
C PHE A 6 4.92 -10.53 6.77
N ASP A 7 4.68 -11.68 7.39
CA ASP A 7 3.80 -12.72 6.85
C ASP A 7 2.31 -12.37 6.95
N ASP A 8 1.93 -11.62 7.98
CA ASP A 8 0.55 -11.23 8.27
C ASP A 8 0.44 -9.71 8.44
N ILE A 9 -0.42 -9.09 7.64
CA ILE A 9 -0.69 -7.65 7.65
C ILE A 9 -2.21 -7.44 7.66
N ASP A 10 -2.68 -6.64 8.62
CA ASP A 10 -4.10 -6.31 8.75
C ASP A 10 -4.50 -5.21 7.76
N LEU A 11 -3.66 -4.20 7.63
CA LEU A 11 -3.82 -3.10 6.67
C LEU A 11 -2.48 -2.75 6.04
N LEU A 12 -2.38 -2.94 4.72
CA LEU A 12 -1.31 -2.36 3.91
C LEU A 12 -1.78 -1.02 3.35
N ILE A 13 -1.05 0.04 3.65
CA ILE A 13 -1.22 1.37 3.04
C ILE A 13 -0.14 1.52 1.98
N VAL A 14 -0.55 1.73 0.73
CA VAL A 14 0.34 2.02 -0.39
C VAL A 14 0.16 3.49 -0.78
N ASP A 15 1.20 4.30 -0.64
CA ASP A 15 1.10 5.73 -0.94
C ASP A 15 0.84 5.98 -2.42
N ARG A 16 1.46 5.21 -3.31
CA ARG A 16 1.37 5.41 -4.76
C ARG A 16 1.30 4.09 -5.52
N MET A 17 0.40 4.03 -6.49
CA MET A 17 0.37 2.97 -7.52
C MET A 17 0.55 3.55 -8.91
N GLY A 18 0.88 2.69 -9.88
CA GLY A 18 0.93 3.09 -11.28
C GLY A 18 1.64 2.09 -12.17
N LYS A 19 1.31 2.08 -13.46
CA LYS A 19 1.90 1.16 -14.44
C LYS A 19 3.42 1.32 -14.57
N ASN A 20 3.93 2.52 -14.23
CA ASN A 20 5.36 2.82 -14.23
C ASN A 20 6.10 2.26 -13.02
N LEU A 21 5.38 1.87 -11.97
CA LEU A 21 5.92 1.25 -10.76
C LEU A 21 5.82 -0.27 -10.84
N SER A 22 4.70 -0.76 -11.37
CA SER A 22 4.49 -2.18 -11.71
C SER A 22 3.52 -2.26 -12.88
N GLY A 23 3.71 -3.18 -13.83
CA GLY A 23 2.84 -3.31 -15.01
C GLY A 23 1.35 -3.51 -14.68
N SER A 24 1.06 -4.09 -13.51
CA SER A 24 -0.29 -4.25 -12.95
C SER A 24 -0.69 -3.15 -11.96
N GLY A 25 0.00 -2.01 -11.94
CA GLY A 25 -0.23 -0.89 -11.02
C GLY A 25 0.44 -1.06 -9.66
N MET A 26 0.30 -2.23 -9.05
CA MET A 26 1.00 -2.70 -7.86
C MET A 26 1.50 -4.13 -8.12
N ASP A 27 2.69 -4.48 -7.64
CA ASP A 27 3.29 -5.80 -7.86
C ASP A 27 2.50 -6.89 -7.10
N PRO A 28 1.90 -7.88 -7.81
CA PRO A 28 1.12 -8.96 -7.22
C PRO A 28 1.89 -9.80 -6.20
N ASN A 29 3.22 -9.95 -6.37
CA ASN A 29 4.07 -10.69 -5.44
C ASN A 29 4.29 -9.93 -4.13
N ILE A 30 4.26 -8.60 -4.18
CA ILE A 30 4.41 -7.75 -2.99
C ILE A 30 3.09 -7.67 -2.21
N ILE A 31 1.97 -7.47 -2.92
CA ILE A 31 0.66 -7.28 -2.28
C ILE A 31 -0.11 -8.58 -2.03
N GLY A 32 0.37 -9.72 -2.53
CA GLY A 32 -0.28 -11.02 -2.39
C GLY A 32 -1.64 -11.13 -3.10
N ARG A 33 -1.88 -10.34 -4.17
CA ARG A 33 -3.17 -10.32 -4.89
C ARG A 33 -2.98 -10.42 -6.39
N GLY A 34 -3.71 -11.35 -7.01
CA GLY A 34 -3.68 -11.59 -8.44
C GLY A 34 -4.59 -10.65 -9.24
N VAL A 35 -4.18 -10.34 -10.47
CA VAL A 35 -4.93 -9.48 -11.40
C VAL A 35 -6.25 -10.09 -11.90
N HIS A 36 -6.40 -11.41 -11.81
CA HIS A 36 -7.63 -12.13 -12.16
C HIS A 36 -8.59 -12.29 -10.98
N GLY A 37 -8.25 -11.75 -9.81
CA GLY A 37 -9.06 -11.83 -8.60
C GLY A 37 -8.22 -12.23 -7.39
N TYR A 38 -8.79 -12.01 -6.21
CA TYR A 38 -8.20 -12.36 -4.93
C TYR A 38 -9.28 -12.79 -3.95
N SER A 39 -8.90 -13.55 -2.93
CA SER A 39 -9.73 -13.87 -1.76
C SER A 39 -9.15 -13.17 -0.54
N THR A 40 -9.99 -12.78 0.42
CA THR A 40 -9.54 -12.38 1.76
C THR A 40 -9.89 -13.44 2.80
N HIS A 41 -10.32 -14.63 2.36
CA HIS A 41 -10.49 -15.82 3.18
C HIS A 41 -9.20 -16.64 3.15
N PHE A 42 -8.26 -16.31 4.04
CA PHE A 42 -6.91 -16.87 4.03
C PHE A 42 -6.81 -18.37 4.32
N ALA A 43 -7.89 -19.01 4.77
CA ALA A 43 -7.95 -20.47 4.89
C ALA A 43 -7.66 -21.17 3.54
N GLU A 44 -7.88 -20.47 2.43
CA GLU A 44 -7.69 -20.97 1.06
C GLU A 44 -6.41 -20.40 0.40
N GLN A 45 -5.59 -19.64 1.13
CA GLN A 45 -4.38 -18.99 0.61
C GLN A 45 -3.11 -19.48 1.33
N PRO A 46 -2.37 -20.43 0.73
CA PRO A 46 -1.12 -20.92 1.31
C PRO A 46 0.07 -19.96 1.10
N GLN A 47 -0.10 -18.91 0.29
CA GLN A 47 0.97 -17.99 -0.08
C GLN A 47 0.99 -16.76 0.83
N HIS A 48 2.19 -16.31 1.15
CA HIS A 48 2.48 -15.13 1.94
C HIS A 48 3.00 -13.99 1.02
N PRO A 49 2.82 -12.72 1.41
CA PRO A 49 2.18 -12.24 2.63
C PRO A 49 0.65 -12.30 2.60
N ARG A 50 0.02 -12.49 3.77
CA ARG A 50 -1.43 -12.42 3.96
C ARG A 50 -1.84 -11.01 4.35
N ILE A 51 -2.52 -10.31 3.43
CA ILE A 51 -2.89 -8.91 3.60
C ILE A 51 -4.41 -8.75 3.62
N LYS A 52 -4.98 -8.55 4.83
CA LYS A 52 -6.43 -8.51 5.02
C LYS A 52 -7.07 -7.35 4.28
N ARG A 53 -6.50 -6.14 4.39
CA ARG A 53 -6.95 -4.96 3.67
C ARG A 53 -5.81 -4.23 2.99
N ILE A 54 -6.09 -3.72 1.79
CA ILE A 54 -5.19 -2.81 1.08
C ILE A 54 -5.90 -1.48 0.85
N MET A 55 -5.23 -0.41 1.25
CA MET A 55 -5.57 0.96 0.85
C MET A 55 -4.49 1.46 -0.11
N VAL A 56 -4.90 2.07 -1.22
CA VAL A 56 -3.99 2.81 -2.11
C VAL A 56 -4.39 4.29 -2.17
N ARG A 57 -3.43 5.19 -1.94
CA ARG A 57 -3.70 6.62 -1.73
C ARG A 57 -3.73 7.42 -3.02
N GLU A 58 -2.73 7.26 -3.88
CA GLU A 58 -2.57 8.11 -5.07
C GLU A 58 -2.17 7.33 -6.33
N LEU A 59 -2.53 7.91 -7.47
CA LEU A 59 -2.07 7.44 -8.77
C LEU A 59 -0.82 8.23 -9.17
N SER A 60 0.17 7.50 -9.63
CA SER A 60 1.39 8.02 -10.17
C SER A 60 1.17 8.92 -11.40
N PRO A 61 1.65 10.18 -11.41
CA PRO A 61 1.58 11.04 -12.58
C PRO A 61 2.11 10.43 -13.89
N GLU A 62 3.20 9.63 -13.85
CA GLU A 62 3.75 9.01 -15.06
C GLU A 62 2.94 7.80 -15.55
N SER A 63 1.86 7.43 -14.85
CA SER A 63 0.85 6.51 -15.38
C SER A 63 -0.12 7.18 -16.35
N HIS A 64 -0.09 8.52 -16.47
CA HIS A 64 -0.93 9.29 -17.37
C HIS A 64 -2.43 8.96 -17.19
N GLY A 65 -2.88 8.87 -15.95
CA GLY A 65 -4.27 8.54 -15.61
C GLY A 65 -4.64 7.05 -15.70
N ASN A 66 -3.79 6.19 -16.25
CA ASN A 66 -4.07 4.75 -16.27
C ASN A 66 -3.93 4.13 -14.87
N ALA A 67 -5.05 3.84 -14.23
CA ALA A 67 -5.14 3.29 -12.89
C ALA A 67 -5.31 1.76 -12.89
N ILE A 68 -4.86 1.05 -13.93
CA ILE A 68 -4.94 -0.42 -13.95
C ILE A 68 -4.31 -1.02 -12.71
N GLY A 69 -5.05 -1.91 -12.05
CA GLY A 69 -4.66 -2.52 -10.78
C GLY A 69 -5.28 -1.89 -9.53
N ILE A 70 -5.96 -0.74 -9.66
CA ILE A 70 -6.67 -0.10 -8.55
C ILE A 70 -7.67 -1.06 -7.89
N GLY A 71 -8.33 -1.90 -8.68
CA GLY A 71 -9.30 -2.88 -8.19
C GLY A 71 -8.70 -4.06 -7.41
N MET A 72 -7.37 -4.12 -7.25
CA MET A 72 -6.73 -5.03 -6.31
C MET A 72 -6.70 -4.46 -4.88
N ALA A 73 -6.96 -3.16 -4.69
CA ALA A 73 -7.15 -2.58 -3.38
C ALA A 73 -8.61 -2.74 -2.89
N ASP A 74 -8.81 -2.80 -1.57
CA ASP A 74 -10.17 -2.78 -1.00
C ASP A 74 -10.67 -1.36 -0.81
N PHE A 75 -9.74 -0.46 -0.52
CA PHE A 75 -10.02 0.95 -0.28
C PHE A 75 -9.08 1.86 -1.08
N THR A 76 -9.57 3.05 -1.41
CA THR A 76 -8.76 4.11 -2.01
C THR A 76 -9.25 5.50 -1.59
N THR A 77 -8.65 6.55 -2.15
CA THR A 77 -9.10 7.93 -1.95
C THR A 77 -9.94 8.39 -3.13
N SER A 78 -10.91 9.29 -2.89
CA SER A 78 -11.64 9.95 -3.97
C SER A 78 -10.69 10.76 -4.88
N ARG A 79 -9.55 11.23 -4.35
CA ARG A 79 -8.52 11.92 -5.12
C ARG A 79 -7.93 11.01 -6.19
N LEU A 80 -7.60 9.76 -5.86
CA LEU A 80 -7.12 8.77 -6.82
C LEU A 80 -8.19 8.50 -7.89
N VAL A 81 -9.43 8.24 -7.47
CA VAL A 81 -10.55 7.97 -8.40
C VAL A 81 -10.74 9.13 -9.38
N ARG A 82 -10.69 10.38 -8.92
CA ARG A 82 -10.78 11.56 -9.81
C ARG A 82 -9.59 11.71 -10.76
N SER A 83 -8.42 11.19 -10.40
CA SER A 83 -7.22 11.23 -11.25
C SER A 83 -7.18 10.14 -12.33
N MET A 84 -8.10 9.17 -12.25
CA MET A 84 -8.18 8.05 -13.18
C MET A 84 -8.74 8.50 -14.54
N ASP A 85 -8.00 8.19 -15.61
CA ASP A 85 -8.55 8.13 -16.96
C ASP A 85 -9.25 6.77 -17.13
N HIS A 86 -10.57 6.79 -16.98
CA HIS A 86 -11.40 5.60 -17.10
C HIS A 86 -11.29 4.95 -18.48
N ALA A 87 -11.23 5.72 -19.57
CA ALA A 87 -11.17 5.17 -20.92
C ALA A 87 -9.88 4.38 -21.12
N THR A 88 -8.74 4.99 -20.77
CA THR A 88 -7.43 4.32 -20.88
C THR A 88 -7.36 3.08 -19.99
N THR A 89 -7.86 3.17 -18.76
CA THR A 89 -7.84 2.05 -17.81
C THR A 89 -8.74 0.91 -18.27
N PHE A 90 -9.93 1.20 -18.81
CA PHE A 90 -10.87 0.19 -19.28
C PHE A 90 -10.38 -0.51 -20.55
N VAL A 91 -9.82 0.24 -21.50
CA VAL A 91 -9.17 -0.36 -22.69
C VAL A 91 -8.07 -1.31 -22.24
N ASN A 92 -7.23 -0.91 -21.28
CA ASN A 92 -6.18 -1.77 -20.75
C ASN A 92 -6.75 -3.04 -20.12
N ALA A 93 -7.75 -2.91 -19.24
CA ALA A 93 -8.35 -4.06 -18.57
C ALA A 93 -9.01 -5.06 -19.53
N VAL A 94 -9.66 -4.57 -20.60
CA VAL A 94 -10.28 -5.43 -21.63
C VAL A 94 -9.21 -6.12 -22.47
N THR A 95 -8.24 -5.36 -22.99
CA THR A 95 -7.19 -5.89 -23.87
C THR A 95 -6.25 -6.85 -23.14
N ALA A 96 -6.00 -6.65 -21.85
CA ALA A 96 -5.21 -7.54 -21.00
C ALA A 96 -6.01 -8.67 -20.33
N MET A 97 -7.34 -8.71 -20.50
CA MET A 97 -8.24 -9.69 -19.85
C MET A 97 -8.18 -9.66 -18.29
N THR A 98 -7.89 -8.49 -17.71
CA THR A 98 -7.72 -8.26 -16.27
C THR A 98 -8.79 -7.31 -15.72
N LEU A 99 -10.06 -7.61 -16.01
CA LEU A 99 -11.21 -6.76 -15.68
C LEU A 99 -11.29 -6.35 -14.20
N ASN A 100 -10.87 -7.24 -13.28
CA ASN A 100 -10.86 -6.94 -11.85
C ASN A 100 -9.95 -5.75 -11.51
N GLY A 101 -8.87 -5.53 -12.26
CA GLY A 101 -7.93 -4.44 -12.02
C GLY A 101 -8.51 -3.04 -12.26
N ALA A 102 -9.64 -2.90 -12.96
CA ALA A 102 -10.28 -1.62 -13.25
C ALA A 102 -11.49 -1.30 -12.35
N LYS A 103 -11.86 -2.19 -11.43
CA LYS A 103 -12.96 -1.94 -10.49
C LYS A 103 -12.56 -0.83 -9.52
N VAL A 104 -13.48 0.10 -9.27
CA VAL A 104 -13.26 1.20 -8.31
C VAL A 104 -13.49 0.67 -6.88
N PRO A 105 -12.48 0.73 -5.98
CA PRO A 105 -12.64 0.34 -4.58
C PRO A 105 -13.52 1.32 -3.78
N ILE A 106 -13.87 0.95 -2.54
CA ILE A 106 -14.55 1.89 -1.63
C ILE A 106 -13.63 3.08 -1.38
N HIS A 107 -14.15 4.30 -1.50
CA HIS A 107 -13.32 5.50 -1.42
C HIS A 107 -13.93 6.63 -0.59
N PHE A 108 -13.05 7.39 0.05
CA PHE A 108 -13.40 8.58 0.85
C PHE A 108 -12.47 9.74 0.50
N GLU A 109 -12.84 10.96 0.89
CA GLU A 109 -12.04 12.16 0.59
C GLU A 109 -10.72 12.23 1.36
N LYS A 110 -10.69 11.71 2.60
CA LYS A 110 -9.56 11.87 3.53
C LYS A 110 -8.94 10.53 3.87
N ASP A 111 -7.61 10.46 3.91
CA ASP A 111 -6.88 9.23 4.28
C ASP A 111 -7.31 8.69 5.65
N VAL A 112 -7.52 9.58 6.63
CA VAL A 112 -7.96 9.20 7.98
C VAL A 112 -9.30 8.45 7.98
N ASP A 113 -10.23 8.83 7.10
CA ASP A 113 -11.54 8.18 6.99
C ASP A 113 -11.40 6.81 6.31
N VAL A 114 -10.56 6.73 5.28
CA VAL A 114 -10.27 5.46 4.61
C VAL A 114 -9.63 4.47 5.58
N ILE A 115 -8.63 4.88 6.35
CA ILE A 115 -7.97 4.05 7.36
C ILE A 115 -8.98 3.61 8.42
N ARG A 116 -9.83 4.52 8.92
CA ARG A 116 -10.86 4.19 9.92
C ARG A 116 -11.82 3.11 9.41
N TRP A 117 -12.32 3.26 8.19
CA TRP A 117 -13.23 2.27 7.58
C TRP A 117 -12.55 0.94 7.24
N ALA A 118 -11.29 0.99 6.79
CA ALA A 118 -10.52 -0.22 6.54
C ALA A 118 -10.34 -1.03 7.84
N LEU A 119 -9.96 -0.38 8.93
CA LEU A 119 -9.82 -1.04 10.24
C LEU A 119 -11.17 -1.51 10.82
N SER A 120 -12.25 -0.75 10.66
CA SER A 120 -13.58 -1.17 11.13
C SER A 120 -14.15 -2.37 10.36
N SER A 121 -13.64 -2.64 9.15
CA SER A 121 -14.00 -3.82 8.36
C SER A 121 -13.32 -5.11 8.83
N LEU A 122 -12.42 -5.01 9.81
CA LEU A 122 -11.74 -6.12 10.47
C LEU A 122 -12.49 -6.51 11.76
N THR A 123 -12.13 -7.65 12.35
CA THR A 123 -12.73 -8.08 13.63
C THR A 123 -12.31 -7.14 14.77
N GLN A 124 -13.18 -6.96 15.77
CA GLN A 124 -12.96 -5.99 16.86
C GLN A 124 -11.63 -6.17 17.62
N ASN A 125 -11.14 -7.41 17.74
CA ASN A 125 -9.87 -7.71 18.40
C ASN A 125 -8.66 -7.15 17.64
N VAL A 126 -8.72 -7.14 16.31
CA VAL A 126 -7.63 -6.66 15.46
C VAL A 126 -7.51 -5.14 15.52
N SER A 127 -8.62 -4.41 15.63
CA SER A 127 -8.58 -2.93 15.55
C SER A 127 -7.71 -2.26 16.63
N LYS A 128 -7.51 -2.87 17.80
CA LYS A 128 -6.70 -2.30 18.89
C LYS A 128 -5.21 -2.63 18.79
N GLU A 129 -4.87 -3.69 18.07
CA GLU A 129 -3.51 -4.21 17.88
C GLU A 129 -3.21 -4.42 16.40
N ALA A 130 -3.79 -3.56 15.55
CA ALA A 130 -3.77 -3.76 14.11
C ALA A 130 -2.34 -3.72 13.58
N ARG A 131 -1.96 -4.75 12.84
CA ARG A 131 -0.69 -4.85 12.12
C ARG A 131 -0.79 -4.02 10.83
N ILE A 132 -0.52 -2.73 10.96
CA ILE A 132 -0.52 -1.78 9.85
C ILE A 132 0.89 -1.64 9.31
N LEU A 133 1.04 -1.80 7.99
CA LEU A 133 2.27 -1.51 7.26
C LEU A 133 1.98 -0.44 6.22
N ARG A 134 2.86 0.55 6.09
CA ARG A 134 2.79 1.57 5.05
C ARG A 134 4.06 1.57 4.23
N ILE A 135 3.89 1.53 2.91
CA ILE A 135 4.96 1.55 1.92
C ILE A 135 4.74 2.70 0.93
N ARG A 136 5.81 3.18 0.32
CA ARG A 136 5.72 4.23 -0.70
C ARG A 136 5.00 3.69 -1.94
N ASP A 137 5.51 2.59 -2.45
CA ASP A 137 5.01 1.86 -3.60
C ASP A 137 5.61 0.44 -3.60
N THR A 138 5.19 -0.41 -4.53
CA THR A 138 5.67 -1.80 -4.59
C THR A 138 7.05 -1.96 -5.25
N LEU A 139 7.65 -0.88 -5.74
CA LEU A 139 8.98 -0.88 -6.36
C LEU A 139 10.07 -0.50 -5.33
N ASN A 140 9.76 0.44 -4.44
CA ASN A 140 10.67 0.99 -3.44
C ASN A 140 10.25 0.53 -2.03
N LEU A 141 10.86 -0.56 -1.57
CA LEU A 141 10.59 -1.22 -0.27
C LEU A 141 11.75 -1.04 0.73
N ASP A 142 12.64 -0.08 0.49
CA ASP A 142 13.80 0.24 1.33
C ASP A 142 13.39 0.94 2.65
N VAL A 143 12.29 1.69 2.63
CA VAL A 143 11.75 2.39 3.80
C VAL A 143 10.26 2.11 3.94
N MET A 144 9.84 1.74 5.15
CA MET A 144 8.46 1.39 5.49
C MET A 144 8.13 1.92 6.89
N GLU A 145 6.87 2.28 7.12
CA GLU A 145 6.34 2.59 8.45
C GLU A 145 5.50 1.40 8.93
N GLY A 146 5.87 0.82 10.09
CA GLY A 146 5.16 -0.29 10.72
C GLY A 146 4.53 0.12 12.04
N SER A 147 3.31 -0.33 12.30
CA SER A 147 2.66 -0.21 13.61
C SER A 147 3.43 -0.94 14.72
N VAL A 148 3.22 -0.55 15.98
CA VAL A 148 3.88 -1.15 17.16
C VAL A 148 3.79 -2.69 17.21
N PRO A 149 2.66 -3.34 16.88
CA PRO A 149 2.58 -4.81 16.83
C PRO A 149 3.58 -5.49 15.86
N LEU A 150 4.06 -4.79 14.84
CA LEU A 150 5.08 -5.30 13.91
C LEU A 150 6.52 -5.13 14.45
N LEU A 151 6.72 -4.31 15.48
CA LEU A 151 8.05 -3.91 15.96
C LEU A 151 8.86 -5.09 16.51
N GLN A 152 8.22 -6.00 17.24
CA GLN A 152 8.93 -7.13 17.84
C GLN A 152 9.49 -8.07 16.78
N GLU A 153 8.69 -8.36 15.75
CA GLU A 153 9.10 -9.14 14.59
C GLU A 153 10.21 -8.43 13.80
N ALA A 154 10.05 -7.12 13.59
CA ALA A 154 11.03 -6.29 12.90
C ALA A 154 12.40 -6.26 13.59
N LYS A 155 12.44 -6.23 14.93
CA LYS A 155 13.68 -6.26 15.72
C LYS A 155 14.48 -7.55 15.55
N THR A 156 13.78 -8.66 15.30
CA THR A 156 14.40 -9.99 15.12
C THR A 156 14.66 -10.33 13.66
N HIS A 157 14.13 -9.56 12.72
CA HIS A 157 14.24 -9.83 11.29
C HIS A 157 15.58 -9.32 10.75
N ALA A 158 16.45 -10.23 10.29
CA ALA A 158 17.82 -9.91 9.84
C ALA A 158 17.89 -8.89 8.69
N GLY A 159 16.85 -8.80 7.87
CA GLY A 159 16.74 -7.84 6.77
C GLY A 159 16.18 -6.46 7.15
N LEU A 160 15.84 -6.22 8.42
CA LEU A 160 15.25 -4.96 8.87
C LEU A 160 16.16 -4.24 9.87
N LYS A 161 16.14 -2.91 9.80
CA LYS A 161 16.80 -2.02 10.75
C LYS A 161 15.80 -0.97 11.20
N LEU A 162 15.65 -0.81 12.51
CA LEU A 162 14.82 0.26 13.07
C LEU A 162 15.50 1.61 12.79
N LEU A 163 14.79 2.51 12.13
CA LEU A 163 15.27 3.86 11.81
C LEU A 163 14.88 4.90 12.87
N GLU A 164 13.67 4.77 13.42
CA GLU A 164 13.10 5.69 14.41
C GLU A 164 12.28 4.91 15.46
N GLU A 165 12.17 5.47 16.67
CA GLU A 165 11.25 4.96 17.69
C GLU A 165 9.78 5.20 17.31
N PRO A 166 8.83 4.41 17.83
CA PRO A 166 7.41 4.55 17.49
C PRO A 166 6.89 5.97 17.73
N PHE A 167 6.13 6.47 16.76
CA PHE A 167 5.48 7.79 16.81
C PHE A 167 4.02 7.71 16.38
N PRO A 168 3.15 8.64 16.82
CA PRO A 168 1.79 8.72 16.33
C PRO A 168 1.75 9.00 14.83
N MET A 169 0.91 8.26 14.09
CA MET A 169 0.62 8.58 12.70
C MET A 169 0.07 10.01 12.59
N ARG A 170 0.61 10.77 11.63
CA ARG A 170 0.31 12.21 11.49
C ARG A 170 -0.43 12.49 10.20
N PHE A 171 -1.37 13.42 10.31
CA PHE A 171 -2.21 13.89 9.22
C PHE A 171 -2.06 15.41 9.06
N ASP A 172 -2.28 15.91 7.85
CA ASP A 172 -2.45 17.33 7.59
C ASP A 172 -3.83 17.85 8.05
N ALA A 173 -4.09 19.14 7.85
CA ALA A 173 -5.36 19.78 8.21
C ALA A 173 -6.58 19.22 7.44
N ASP A 174 -6.34 18.65 6.27
CA ASP A 174 -7.37 18.04 5.44
C ASP A 174 -7.60 16.56 5.80
N GLY A 175 -6.79 15.99 6.68
CA GLY A 175 -6.88 14.60 7.13
C GLY A 175 -6.17 13.60 6.23
N ASN A 176 -5.21 14.04 5.42
CA ASN A 176 -4.34 13.16 4.62
C ASN A 176 -3.06 12.80 5.38
N CYS A 177 -2.54 11.60 5.18
CA CYS A 177 -1.28 11.19 5.79
C CYS A 177 -0.14 12.08 5.29
N LEU A 178 0.71 12.54 6.21
CA LEU A 178 1.96 13.20 5.83
C LEU A 178 2.88 12.23 5.06
N PRO A 179 3.81 12.72 4.22
CA PRO A 179 4.76 11.87 3.51
C PRO A 179 5.47 10.89 4.44
N LEU A 180 5.76 9.68 3.93
CA LEU A 180 6.62 8.72 4.61
C LEU A 180 7.90 9.41 5.07
N ARG A 181 8.29 9.19 6.33
CA ARG A 181 9.57 9.68 6.82
C ARG A 181 10.70 8.88 6.18
N LEU A 182 11.34 9.48 5.19
CA LEU A 182 12.61 8.98 4.68
C LEU A 182 13.72 9.46 5.62
N PRO A 183 14.67 8.59 5.99
CA PRO A 183 15.84 9.03 6.72
C PRO A 183 16.53 10.11 5.88
N MET A 184 16.82 11.26 6.50
CA MET A 184 17.65 12.26 5.85
C MET A 184 18.96 11.58 5.47
N HIS A 185 19.33 11.55 4.19
CA HIS A 185 20.68 11.16 3.82
C HIS A 185 21.64 12.06 4.60
N SER A 186 22.41 11.48 5.52
CA SER A 186 23.60 12.11 6.04
C SER A 186 24.46 12.42 4.82
N SER A 187 24.49 13.69 4.43
CA SER A 187 25.48 14.18 3.49
C SER A 187 26.81 13.87 4.15
N GLY A 188 27.51 12.84 3.68
CA GLY A 188 28.89 12.61 4.09
C GLY A 188 29.69 13.88 3.83
N PRO A 189 30.70 14.20 4.66
CA PRO A 189 31.48 15.40 4.45
C PRO A 189 32.09 15.32 3.05
N GLY A 190 31.85 16.36 2.25
CA GLY A 190 32.48 16.51 0.94
C GLY A 190 33.98 16.36 1.10
N GLY A 191 34.53 15.32 0.48
CA GLY A 191 35.96 15.19 0.29
C GLY A 191 36.42 16.26 -0.67
N GLU A 192 36.88 17.38 -0.14
CA GLU A 192 37.87 18.20 -0.81
C GLU A 192 39.22 17.48 -0.69
N THR A 193 39.73 17.03 -1.83
CA THR A 193 41.18 16.87 -2.09
C THR A 193 41.48 17.47 -3.43
#